data_AF-A0A9D4I6S3-F1
#
_entry.id   AF-A0A9D4I6S3-F1
#
_cell.length_a   1.000
_cell.length_b   1.000
_cell.length_c   1.000
_cell.angle_alpha   90.00
_cell.angle_beta   90.00
_cell.angle_gamma   90.00
#
_symmetry.space_group_name_H-M   'P 1'
#
loop_
_entity.id
_entity.type
_entity.pdbx_description
1 polymer ?
#
loop_
_entity_poly.entity_id
_entity_poly.type
_entity_poly.pdbx_seq_one_letter_code
_entity_poly.pdbx_strand_id
1 'polypeptide(L)'
;MECRARIQLECKATVVQAQIGLSGANLAMHRLAQKRARRRRQRRWWIRAWLGPDRRRQFGLYDKLMVELRREDQRAFINIMRMPPEMFYEILLQVGPRITKQLNNYRLPI
;
A
#
# COMPACT_ATOMS: atom_id res chain seq x y z
N MET A 1 45.48 -46.64 -16.18
CA MET A 1 44.29 -46.16 -16.91
C MET A 1 43.16 -45.68 -15.99
N GLU A 2 43.09 -46.11 -14.72
CA GLU A 2 41.96 -45.81 -13.82
C GLU A 2 41.94 -44.40 -13.20
N CYS A 3 43.10 -43.73 -13.04
CA CYS A 3 43.13 -42.38 -12.46
C CYS A 3 42.38 -41.32 -13.29
N ARG A 4 42.47 -41.38 -14.62
CA ARG A 4 41.79 -40.42 -15.51
C ARG A 4 40.27 -40.54 -15.41
N ALA A 5 39.75 -41.77 -15.33
CA ALA A 5 38.32 -42.01 -15.19
C ALA A 5 37.78 -41.54 -13.83
N ARG A 6 38.53 -41.73 -12.74
CA ARG A 6 38.18 -41.23 -11.40
C ARG A 6 38.14 -39.71 -11.34
N ILE A 7 39.18 -39.04 -11.83
CA ILE A 7 39.24 -37.56 -11.89
C ILE A 7 38.08 -37.03 -12.75
N GLN A 8 37.77 -37.69 -13.87
CA GLN A 8 36.66 -37.28 -14.74
C GLN A 8 35.29 -37.47 -14.08
N LEU A 9 35.10 -38.52 -13.27
CA LEU A 9 33.89 -38.75 -12.48
C LEU A 9 33.73 -37.71 -11.37
N GLU A 10 34.80 -37.37 -10.66
CA GLU A 10 34.81 -36.33 -9.63
C GLU A 10 34.51 -34.95 -10.22
N CYS A 11 35.13 -34.59 -11.34
CA CYS A 11 34.83 -33.34 -12.06
C CYS A 11 33.37 -33.28 -12.54
N LYS A 12 32.80 -34.40 -13.00
CA LYS A 12 31.37 -34.44 -13.37
C LYS A 12 30.47 -34.27 -12.14
N ALA A 13 30.82 -34.90 -11.03
CA ALA A 13 30.06 -34.80 -9.78
C ALA A 13 30.06 -33.36 -9.23
N THR A 14 31.21 -32.67 -9.23
CA THR A 14 31.29 -31.27 -8.78
C THR A 14 30.49 -30.32 -9.68
N VAL A 15 30.51 -30.52 -11.00
CA VAL A 15 29.69 -29.74 -11.94
C VAL A 15 28.19 -29.97 -11.68
N VAL A 16 27.77 -31.21 -11.43
CA VAL A 16 26.36 -31.52 -11.09
C VAL A 16 25.96 -30.91 -9.75
N GLN A 17 26.83 -30.95 -8.74
CA GLN A 17 26.60 -30.30 -7.44
C GLN A 17 26.45 -28.77 -7.58
N ALA A 18 27.30 -28.14 -8.39
CA ALA A 18 27.19 -26.71 -8.71
C ALA A 18 25.88 -26.39 -9.45
N GLN A 19 25.48 -27.22 -10.42
CA GLN A 19 24.22 -27.07 -11.16
C GLN A 19 23.00 -27.17 -10.23
N ILE A 20 22.99 -28.12 -9.29
CA ILE A 20 21.92 -28.26 -8.29
C ILE A 20 21.85 -27.03 -7.39
N GLY A 21 23.00 -26.48 -6.98
CA GLY A 21 23.08 -25.24 -6.21
C GLY A 21 22.48 -24.04 -6.95
N LEU A 22 22.83 -23.87 -8.23
CA LEU A 22 22.28 -22.81 -9.10
C LEU A 22 20.77 -22.98 -9.30
N SER A 23 20.28 -24.20 -9.51
CA SER A 23 18.85 -24.49 -9.60
C SER A 23 18.11 -24.16 -8.30
N GLY A 24 18.69 -24.46 -7.14
CA GLY A 24 18.15 -24.09 -5.83
C GLY A 24 18.05 -22.57 -5.63
N ALA A 25 19.10 -21.83 -6.00
CA ALA A 25 19.10 -20.36 -5.98
C ALA A 25 18.04 -19.76 -6.91
N ASN A 26 17.90 -20.30 -8.13
CA ASN A 26 16.87 -19.87 -9.08
C ASN A 26 15.45 -20.09 -8.54
N LEU A 27 15.19 -21.23 -7.90
CA LEU A 27 13.90 -21.51 -7.26
C LEU A 27 13.62 -20.53 -6.11
N ALA A 28 14.61 -20.23 -5.27
CA ALA A 28 14.49 -19.24 -4.20
C ALA A 28 14.18 -17.83 -4.76
N MET A 29 14.87 -17.43 -5.82
CA MET A 29 14.61 -16.16 -6.52
C MET A 29 13.21 -16.10 -7.12
N HIS A 30 12.73 -17.18 -7.75
CA HIS A 30 11.37 -17.27 -8.28
C HIS A 30 10.31 -17.14 -7.18
N ARG A 31 10.52 -17.78 -6.02
CA ARG A 31 9.63 -17.67 -4.85
C ARG A 31 9.60 -16.25 -4.29
N LEU A 32 10.74 -15.58 -4.20
CA LEU A 32 10.83 -14.17 -3.78
C LEU A 32 10.09 -13.25 -4.77
N ALA A 33 10.28 -13.45 -6.08
CA ALA A 33 9.58 -12.72 -7.13
C ALA A 33 8.06 -12.93 -7.03
N GLN A 34 7.59 -14.16 -6.84
CA GLN A 34 6.17 -14.47 -6.62
C GLN A 34 5.62 -13.80 -5.36
N LYS A 35 6.34 -13.81 -4.24
CA LYS A 35 5.93 -13.11 -3.00
C LYS A 35 5.81 -11.60 -3.25
N ARG A 36 6.78 -10.98 -3.94
CA ARG A 36 6.75 -9.56 -4.31
C ARG A 36 5.56 -9.26 -5.23
N ALA A 37 5.31 -10.10 -6.24
CA ALA A 37 4.18 -9.97 -7.15
C ALA A 37 2.84 -10.09 -6.41
N ARG A 38 2.70 -11.04 -5.47
CA ARG A 38 1.50 -11.17 -4.62
C ARG A 38 1.28 -9.93 -3.77
N ARG A 39 2.32 -9.39 -3.12
CA ARG A 39 2.24 -8.13 -2.35
C ARG A 39 1.82 -6.94 -3.22
N ARG A 40 2.32 -6.86 -4.47
CA ARG A 40 1.90 -5.83 -5.44
C ARG A 40 0.43 -6.00 -5.82
N ARG A 41 -0.03 -7.23 -6.10
CA ARG A 41 -1.43 -7.53 -6.43
C ARG A 41 -2.42 -7.25 -5.29
N GLN A 42 -1.98 -7.32 -4.03
CA GLN A 42 -2.83 -6.95 -2.89
C GLN A 42 -3.12 -5.45 -2.80
N ARG A 43 -2.30 -4.59 -3.42
CA ARG A 43 -2.62 -3.16 -3.63
C ARG A 43 -3.62 -3.01 -4.77
N ARG A 44 -4.78 -3.66 -4.65
CA ARG A 44 -5.73 -3.84 -5.76
C ARG A 44 -6.63 -2.62 -5.96
N TRP A 45 -6.78 -1.78 -4.93
CA TRP A 45 -7.67 -0.62 -4.96
C TRP A 45 -7.03 0.59 -4.27
N TRP A 46 -7.03 1.73 -4.96
CA TRP A 46 -6.64 3.03 -4.39
C TRP A 46 -7.65 3.51 -3.33
N ILE A 47 -8.90 3.08 -3.48
CA ILE A 47 -10.03 3.41 -2.60
C ILE A 47 -10.46 2.11 -1.90
N ARG A 48 -10.61 2.16 -0.59
CA ARG A 48 -11.06 0.99 0.18
C ARG A 48 -12.51 0.65 -0.15
N ALA A 49 -12.89 -0.63 -0.06
CA ALA A 49 -14.22 -1.11 -0.42
C ALA A 49 -15.36 -0.39 0.34
N TRP A 50 -15.14 -0.02 1.61
CA TRP A 50 -16.13 0.72 2.40
C TRP A 50 -16.31 2.18 1.96
N LEU A 51 -15.33 2.76 1.25
CA LEU A 51 -15.36 4.12 0.69
C LEU A 51 -15.90 4.15 -0.75
N GLY A 52 -16.65 3.11 -1.11
CA GLY A 52 -17.12 2.83 -2.45
C GLY A 52 -18.15 3.83 -2.99
N PRO A 53 -18.62 3.60 -4.23
CA PRO A 53 -19.56 4.48 -4.92
C PRO A 53 -20.86 4.72 -4.14
N ASP A 54 -21.32 3.70 -3.41
CA ASP A 54 -22.60 3.75 -2.69
C ASP A 54 -22.57 4.76 -1.53
N ARG A 55 -21.50 4.75 -0.70
CA ARG A 55 -21.33 5.77 0.35
C ARG A 55 -21.20 7.17 -0.23
N ARG A 56 -20.46 7.32 -1.34
CA ARG A 56 -20.28 8.62 -2.00
C ARG A 56 -21.58 9.20 -2.53
N ARG A 57 -22.49 8.34 -3.04
CA ARG A 57 -23.82 8.76 -3.49
C ARG A 57 -24.73 9.17 -2.33
N GLN A 58 -24.61 8.52 -1.17
CA GLN A 58 -25.46 8.78 -0.02
C GLN A 58 -25.05 10.00 0.80
N PHE A 59 -23.75 10.21 1.02
CA PHE A 59 -23.25 11.22 1.97
C PHE A 59 -22.36 12.27 1.32
N GLY A 60 -22.19 12.23 -0.01
CA GLY A 60 -21.14 12.99 -0.68
C GLY A 60 -19.75 12.46 -0.36
N LEU A 61 -18.71 13.14 -0.86
CA LEU A 61 -17.33 12.69 -0.67
C LEU A 61 -16.73 13.14 0.67
N TYR A 62 -17.13 14.29 1.21
CA TYR A 62 -16.40 14.93 2.33
C TYR A 62 -17.20 15.14 3.62
N ASP A 63 -18.52 15.32 3.57
CA ASP A 63 -19.34 15.73 4.73
C ASP A 63 -19.20 14.77 5.92
N LYS A 64 -19.25 13.47 5.67
CA LYS A 64 -19.10 12.44 6.71
C LYS A 64 -17.75 11.73 6.70
N LEU A 65 -16.96 11.91 5.65
CA LEU A 65 -15.73 11.16 5.40
C LEU A 65 -14.72 11.29 6.55
N MET A 66 -14.50 12.51 7.07
CA MET A 66 -13.50 12.73 8.12
C MET A 66 -13.91 12.11 9.46
N VAL A 67 -15.22 12.08 9.75
CA VAL A 67 -15.77 11.43 10.95
C VAL A 67 -15.65 9.91 10.83
N GLU A 68 -16.02 9.36 9.68
CA GLU A 68 -15.95 7.93 9.39
C GLU A 68 -14.50 7.41 9.39
N LEU A 69 -13.57 8.15 8.78
CA LEU A 69 -12.14 7.80 8.75
C LEU A 69 -11.54 7.74 10.16
N ARG A 70 -11.90 8.68 11.05
CA ARG A 70 -11.42 8.64 12.44
C ARG A 70 -11.97 7.44 13.22
N ARG A 71 -13.23 7.08 12.98
CA ARG A 71 -13.89 6.00 13.73
C ARG A 71 -13.48 4.61 13.24
N GLU A 72 -13.36 4.42 11.93
CA GLU A 72 -13.13 3.11 11.33
C GLU A 72 -11.65 2.84 11.03
N ASP A 73 -10.87 3.82 10.57
CA ASP A 73 -9.48 3.59 10.16
C ASP A 73 -8.58 4.85 10.13
N GLN A 74 -7.81 5.01 11.20
CA GLN A 74 -6.81 6.07 11.34
C GLN A 74 -5.70 6.02 10.26
N ARG A 75 -5.38 4.84 9.71
CA ARG A 75 -4.36 4.74 8.65
C ARG A 75 -4.89 5.26 7.33
N ALA A 76 -6.17 5.03 7.02
CA ALA A 76 -6.80 5.62 5.86
C ALA A 76 -6.91 7.15 6.00
N PHE A 77 -7.15 7.66 7.22
CA PHE A 77 -7.14 9.09 7.50
C PHE A 77 -5.80 9.72 7.08
N ILE A 78 -4.68 9.16 7.54
CA ILE A 78 -3.33 9.66 7.21
C ILE A 78 -3.05 9.55 5.71
N ASN A 79 -3.54 8.51 5.02
CA ASN A 79 -3.34 8.40 3.58
C ASN A 79 -4.08 9.48 2.78
N ILE A 80 -5.27 9.87 3.22
CA ILE A 80 -6.09 10.90 2.55
C ILE A 80 -5.57 12.29 2.89
N MET A 81 -5.41 12.59 4.19
CA MET A 81 -5.04 13.92 4.67
C MET A 81 -3.54 14.18 4.65
N ARG A 82 -2.71 13.13 4.50
CA ARG A 82 -1.24 13.19 4.63
C ARG A 82 -0.74 13.70 5.98
N MET A 83 -1.62 13.66 6.98
CA MET A 83 -1.37 14.10 8.34
C MET A 83 -2.19 13.29 9.35
N PRO A 84 -1.72 13.14 10.60
CA PRO A 84 -2.52 12.61 11.69
C PRO A 84 -3.73 13.52 12.00
N PRO A 85 -4.82 12.96 12.55
CA PRO A 85 -6.04 13.71 12.83
C PRO A 85 -5.85 14.83 13.86
N GLU A 86 -4.93 14.67 14.81
CA GLU A 86 -4.62 15.67 15.83
C GLU A 86 -4.10 16.96 15.17
N MET A 87 -3.10 16.84 14.29
CA MET A 87 -2.54 17.97 13.54
C MET A 87 -3.60 18.62 12.63
N PHE A 88 -4.53 17.84 12.05
CA PHE A 88 -5.61 18.39 11.25
C PHE A 88 -6.52 19.30 12.08
N TYR A 89 -6.88 18.88 13.29
CA TYR A 89 -7.74 19.68 14.17
C TYR A 89 -7.06 20.96 14.65
N GLU A 90 -5.75 20.92 14.91
CA GLU A 90 -4.99 22.12 15.26
C GLU A 90 -5.04 23.16 14.13
N ILE A 91 -4.79 22.73 12.88
CA ILE A 91 -4.88 23.59 11.71
C ILE A 91 -6.32 24.09 11.53
N LEU A 92 -7.30 23.21 11.66
CA LEU A 92 -8.72 23.58 11.51
C LEU A 92 -9.15 24.61 12.56
N LEU A 93 -8.65 24.52 13.80
CA LEU A 93 -8.95 25.47 14.86
C LEU A 93 -8.40 26.86 14.55
N GLN A 94 -7.21 26.94 13.94
CA GLN A 94 -6.58 28.21 13.57
C GLN A 94 -7.17 28.82 12.29
N VAL A 95 -7.40 27.98 11.28
CA VAL A 95 -7.82 28.42 9.95
C VAL A 95 -9.34 28.57 9.87
N GLY A 96 -10.10 27.72 10.58
CA GLY A 96 -11.56 27.67 10.60
C GLY A 96 -12.21 29.05 10.74
N PRO A 97 -11.84 29.87 11.74
CA PRO A 97 -12.39 31.22 11.91
C PRO A 97 -12.12 32.15 10.71
N ARG A 98 -11.00 31.96 10.01
CA ARG A 98 -10.59 32.79 8.86
C ARG A 98 -11.26 32.39 7.56
N ILE A 99 -11.55 31.09 7.38
CA ILE A 99 -12.18 30.55 6.16
C ILE A 99 -13.69 30.43 6.29
N THR A 100 -14.24 30.62 7.50
CA THR A 100 -15.68 30.60 7.72
C THR A 100 -16.30 31.75 6.93
N LYS A 101 -17.24 31.40 6.06
CA LYS A 101 -17.93 32.37 5.22
C LYS A 101 -18.62 33.41 6.09
N GLN A 102 -18.22 34.66 5.97
CA GLN A 102 -18.91 35.77 6.59
C GLN A 102 -20.20 36.07 5.81
N LEU A 103 -21.26 36.41 6.55
CA LEU A 103 -22.49 36.91 5.95
C LEU A 103 -22.19 38.26 5.29
N ASN A 104 -22.48 38.36 3.99
CA ASN A 104 -22.39 39.61 3.26
C ASN A 104 -23.75 39.96 2.66
N ASN A 105 -23.96 41.24 2.36
CA ASN A 105 -25.25 41.74 1.88
C ASN A 105 -25.65 41.20 0.48
N TYR A 106 -24.75 40.46 -0.18
CA TYR A 106 -24.95 39.89 -1.51
C TYR A 106 -25.63 38.51 -1.50
N ARG A 107 -25.70 37.83 -0.34
CA ARG A 107 -26.36 36.52 -0.23
C ARG A 107 -26.92 36.29 1.17
N LEU A 108 -28.24 36.23 1.26
CA LEU A 108 -28.92 35.79 2.47
C LEU A 108 -28.70 34.27 2.66
N PRO A 109 -28.50 33.81 3.91
CA PRO A 109 -28.48 32.38 4.21
C PRO A 109 -29.86 31.80 3.88
N ILE A 110 -29.86 30.63 3.22
CA ILE A 110 -31.07 29.91 2.78
C ILE A 110 -31.64 29.13 3.98
#